data_AF-A0A0N4XWE7-F1
#
_entry.id   AF-A0A0N4XWE7-F1
#
_cell.length_a   1.000
_cell.length_b   1.000
_cell.length_c   1.000
_cell.angle_alpha   90.00
_cell.angle_beta   90.00
_cell.angle_gamma   90.00
#
_symmetry.space_group_name_H-M   'P 1'
#
loop_
_entity.id
_entity.type
_entity.pdbx_description
1 polymer ?
#
loop_
_entity_poly.entity_id
_entity_poly.type
_entity_poly.pdbx_seq_one_letter_code
_entity_poly.pdbx_strand_id
1 'polypeptide(L)'
;MDPRDEWEQCIERELRRKLEIVEETPVRPTEKLIQQKLKHFGNKCHDAWDVIETSQREFTNMMHSYDEFLKERGGVLHFYVKLKTLFCEHKQRRQEIVRNTENFVMAHEWYEILVAAHEAEELSRLEFLRELNEEVYYESTRPDQPGYPNVEEVHRDFSRETVSRIARRQLSHLDSLLDEEWATKENVKERLQLSQEQENKTLSDLKTSVEELNEDISNQMRKMKKTIANVVSTMETLLVEIDSVNDALRNLKAETENFKKDTKEKIDDLNNEQQKTTSRILESINEKHVALLKRVEEGNERTQEERAQDRNEAEQTSTESHEKELTSSQRSHEDTATVETIRHYQRRLKHNKEQLHEIEEFLRENPVRERHFGERRMRSRESDMRCVYCGSRGSHYSDACYVHRSVDERVDLLKEENRCLRCLEQHEGDRCRKVPRCFYCNFNKSEGEGHVTDHHGSICRRPEEFARAVKRRKMISDEIEHCYRRLDELGTGEANHAAPSGASLD
;
A
#
# COMPACT_ATOMS: atom_id res chain seq x y z
N MET A 1 65.96 -4.67 -28.96
CA MET A 1 65.67 -3.28 -29.35
C MET A 1 66.84 -2.43 -28.90
N ASP A 2 67.22 -1.42 -29.68
CA ASP A 2 68.22 -0.44 -29.24
C ASP A 2 67.57 0.43 -28.14
N PRO A 3 68.20 0.63 -26.96
CA PRO A 3 67.70 1.55 -25.94
C PRO A 3 67.38 2.96 -26.46
N ARG A 4 68.00 3.37 -27.58
CA ARG A 4 67.65 4.62 -28.28
C ARG A 4 66.26 4.57 -28.92
N ASP A 5 65.91 3.46 -29.56
CA ASP A 5 64.60 3.28 -30.20
C ASP A 5 63.48 3.34 -29.15
N GLU A 6 63.72 2.80 -27.94
CA GLU A 6 62.75 2.82 -26.84
C GLU A 6 62.52 4.24 -26.32
N TRP A 7 63.59 5.05 -26.23
CA TRP A 7 63.52 6.45 -25.83
C TRP A 7 62.81 7.32 -26.86
N GLU A 8 63.12 7.14 -28.14
CA GLU A 8 62.45 7.86 -29.23
C GLU A 8 60.95 7.54 -29.26
N GLN A 9 60.57 6.27 -29.12
CA GLN A 9 59.17 5.86 -29.02
C GLN A 9 58.48 6.41 -27.77
N CYS A 10 59.21 6.61 -26.67
CA CYS A 10 58.66 7.22 -25.46
C CYS A 10 58.36 8.71 -25.67
N ILE A 11 59.33 9.46 -26.22
CA ILE A 11 59.18 10.88 -26.51
C ILE A 11 58.08 11.10 -27.55
N GLU A 12 58.03 10.30 -28.61
CA GLU A 12 57.01 10.43 -29.64
C GLU A 12 55.60 10.21 -29.08
N ARG A 13 55.42 9.19 -28.22
CA ARG A 13 54.13 8.95 -27.54
C ARG A 13 53.74 10.11 -26.63
N GLU A 14 54.70 10.64 -25.86
CA GLU A 14 54.44 11.77 -24.97
C GLU A 14 54.06 13.05 -25.75
N LEU A 15 54.75 13.33 -26.86
CA LEU A 15 54.44 14.47 -27.73
C LEU A 15 53.06 14.34 -28.38
N ARG A 16 52.72 13.16 -28.91
CA ARG A 16 51.38 12.91 -29.48
C ARG A 16 50.29 13.12 -28.44
N ARG A 17 50.48 12.59 -27.24
CA ARG A 17 49.53 12.77 -26.12
C ARG A 17 49.36 14.24 -25.76
N LYS A 18 50.45 15.02 -25.69
CA LYS A 18 50.38 16.46 -25.41
C LYS A 18 49.70 17.24 -26.54
N LEU A 19 49.91 16.85 -27.80
CA LEU A 19 49.19 17.42 -28.94
C LEU A 19 47.68 17.16 -28.84
N GLU A 20 47.27 15.93 -28.51
CA GLU A 20 45.86 15.58 -28.30
C GLU A 20 45.21 16.46 -27.22
N ILE A 21 45.89 16.68 -26.09
CA ILE A 21 45.41 17.57 -25.01
C ILE A 21 45.14 19.00 -25.53
N VAL A 22 46.05 19.53 -26.35
CA VAL A 22 45.92 20.88 -26.93
C VAL A 22 44.78 20.94 -27.94
N GLU A 23 44.61 19.91 -28.77
CA GLU A 23 43.55 19.84 -29.79
C GLU A 23 42.15 19.66 -29.18
N GLU A 24 42.02 18.85 -28.13
CA GLU A 24 40.74 18.58 -27.47
C GLU A 24 40.26 19.72 -26.57
N THR A 25 41.16 20.62 -26.16
CA THR A 25 40.83 21.70 -25.23
C THR A 25 40.50 22.98 -25.99
N PRO A 26 39.25 23.47 -25.93
CA PRO A 26 38.79 24.57 -26.78
C PRO A 26 39.41 25.93 -26.43
N VAL A 27 39.90 26.08 -25.20
CA VAL A 27 40.52 27.32 -24.70
C VAL A 27 41.77 26.96 -23.91
N ARG A 28 42.90 27.52 -24.32
CA ARG A 28 44.18 27.36 -23.62
C ARG A 28 44.08 27.97 -22.20
N PRO A 29 44.36 27.21 -21.14
CA PRO A 29 44.32 27.73 -19.78
C PRO A 29 45.50 28.67 -19.50
N THR A 30 45.29 29.65 -18.62
CA THR A 30 46.36 30.52 -18.13
C THR A 30 47.19 29.83 -17.04
N GLU A 31 48.44 30.26 -16.83
CA GLU A 31 49.30 29.76 -15.76
C GLU A 31 48.60 29.79 -14.39
N LYS A 32 48.00 30.94 -14.04
CA LYS A 32 47.25 31.11 -12.79
C LYS A 32 46.12 30.09 -12.63
N LEU A 33 45.39 29.78 -13.71
CA LEU A 33 44.32 28.79 -13.67
C LEU A 33 44.87 27.38 -13.44
N ILE A 34 46.02 27.04 -14.05
CA ILE A 34 46.68 25.75 -13.85
C ILE A 34 47.19 25.62 -12.41
N GLN A 35 47.83 26.65 -11.86
CA GLN A 35 48.25 26.71 -10.46
C GLN A 35 47.08 26.48 -9.51
N GLN A 36 45.95 27.16 -9.74
CA GLN A 36 44.71 26.94 -8.97
C GLN A 36 44.22 25.50 -9.05
N LYS A 37 44.22 24.90 -10.25
CA LYS A 37 43.82 23.50 -10.44
C LYS A 37 44.77 22.52 -9.73
N LEU A 38 46.08 22.74 -9.81
CA LEU A 38 47.08 21.93 -9.12
C LEU A 38 46.86 21.93 -7.61
N LYS A 39 46.72 23.11 -7.01
CA LYS A 39 46.44 23.24 -5.57
C LYS A 39 45.12 22.56 -5.21
N HIS A 40 44.05 22.86 -5.95
CA HIS A 40 42.72 22.34 -5.66
C HIS A 40 42.64 20.81 -5.76
N PHE A 41 43.03 20.24 -6.90
CA PHE A 41 42.94 18.79 -7.11
C PHE A 41 44.01 18.02 -6.34
N GLY A 42 45.19 18.61 -6.10
CA GLY A 42 46.22 18.03 -5.23
C GLY A 42 45.71 17.86 -3.81
N ASN A 43 45.07 18.90 -3.25
CA ASN A 43 44.43 18.82 -1.93
C ASN A 43 43.32 17.77 -1.91
N LYS A 44 42.46 17.73 -2.92
CA LYS A 44 41.42 16.69 -3.03
C LYS A 44 41.97 15.26 -3.07
N CYS A 45 43.14 15.04 -3.66
CA CYS A 45 43.81 13.74 -3.64
C CYS A 45 44.36 13.40 -2.24
N HIS A 46 44.92 14.37 -1.51
CA HIS A 46 45.34 14.14 -0.11
C HIS A 46 44.14 13.84 0.80
N ASP A 47 43.08 14.66 0.70
CA ASP A 47 41.84 14.54 1.49
C ASP A 47 41.02 13.27 1.15
N ALA A 48 41.31 12.60 0.03
CA ALA A 48 40.60 11.39 -0.38
C ALA A 48 40.72 10.24 0.64
N TRP A 49 41.74 10.26 1.49
CA TRP A 49 41.86 9.28 2.57
C TRP A 49 40.70 9.36 3.57
N ASP A 50 40.30 10.56 3.99
CA ASP A 50 39.22 10.76 4.97
C ASP A 50 37.87 10.26 4.41
N VAL A 51 37.69 10.40 3.10
CA VAL A 51 36.53 9.87 2.37
C VAL A 51 36.52 8.34 2.42
N ILE A 52 37.67 7.69 2.26
CA ILE A 52 37.81 6.23 2.33
C ILE A 52 37.57 5.75 3.76
N GLU A 53 38.17 6.38 4.75
CA GLU A 53 37.97 6.04 6.17
C GLU A 53 36.50 6.19 6.58
N THR A 54 35.84 7.25 6.13
CA THR A 54 34.41 7.45 6.36
C THR A 54 33.59 6.34 5.70
N SER A 55 33.93 5.96 4.46
CA SER A 55 33.27 4.85 3.75
C SER A 55 33.43 3.52 4.51
N GLN A 56 34.65 3.24 5.02
CA GLN A 56 34.91 2.05 5.83
C GLN A 56 34.11 2.03 7.12
N ARG A 57 33.99 3.17 7.82
CA ARG A 57 33.17 3.29 9.04
C ARG A 57 31.69 3.09 8.75
N GLU A 58 31.17 3.69 7.68
CA GLU A 58 29.77 3.52 7.28
C GLU A 58 29.44 2.05 6.99
N PHE A 59 30.30 1.36 6.23
CA PHE A 59 30.16 -0.07 5.97
C PHE A 59 30.26 -0.91 7.25
N THR A 60 31.27 -0.64 8.09
CA THR A 60 31.47 -1.32 9.37
C THR A 60 30.26 -1.16 10.28
N ASN A 61 29.73 0.06 10.44
CA ASN A 61 28.55 0.34 11.25
C ASN A 61 27.32 -0.39 10.71
N MET A 62 27.15 -0.41 9.38
CA MET A 62 26.09 -1.18 8.74
C MET A 62 26.20 -2.67 9.08
N MET A 63 27.41 -3.25 9.01
CA MET A 63 27.65 -4.64 9.36
C MET A 63 27.38 -4.95 10.84
N HIS A 64 27.68 -4.03 11.76
CA HIS A 64 27.35 -4.20 13.19
C HIS A 64 25.85 -4.24 13.44
N SER A 65 25.06 -3.49 12.68
CA SER A 65 23.60 -3.50 12.76
C SER A 65 22.93 -4.69 12.07
N TYR A 66 23.69 -5.57 11.40
CA TYR A 66 23.13 -6.66 10.59
C TYR A 66 22.17 -7.56 11.36
N ASP A 67 22.54 -7.98 12.57
CA ASP A 67 21.72 -8.86 13.41
C ASP A 67 20.44 -8.20 13.92
N GLU A 68 20.42 -6.87 14.04
CA GLU A 68 19.21 -6.11 14.40
C GLU A 68 18.21 -6.14 13.26
N PHE A 69 18.67 -5.90 12.02
CA PHE A 69 17.82 -6.04 10.83
C PHE A 69 17.24 -7.44 10.71
N LEU A 70 18.00 -8.50 10.98
CA LEU A 70 17.49 -9.87 10.86
C LEU A 70 16.33 -10.19 11.80
N LYS A 71 16.16 -9.46 12.91
CA LYS A 71 15.07 -9.68 13.88
C LYS A 71 13.76 -9.04 13.44
N GLU A 72 13.80 -8.06 12.54
CA GLU A 72 12.61 -7.34 12.09
C GLU A 72 11.92 -8.07 10.92
N ARG A 73 10.59 -7.94 10.84
CA ARG A 73 9.82 -8.50 9.72
C ARG A 73 10.24 -7.81 8.42
N GLY A 74 10.77 -8.59 7.47
CA GLY A 74 11.29 -8.06 6.21
C GLY A 74 12.65 -7.38 6.33
N GLY A 75 13.33 -7.48 7.49
CA GLY A 75 14.57 -6.76 7.71
C GLY A 75 15.75 -7.24 6.86
N VAL A 76 15.75 -8.49 6.35
CA VAL A 76 16.72 -8.94 5.32
C VAL A 76 16.63 -8.08 4.06
N LEU A 77 15.41 -7.77 3.60
CA LEU A 77 15.20 -6.92 2.44
C LEU A 77 15.62 -5.48 2.73
N HIS A 78 15.28 -4.96 3.91
CA HIS A 78 15.67 -3.62 4.35
C HIS A 78 17.20 -3.48 4.36
N PHE A 79 17.90 -4.45 4.98
CA PHE A 79 19.36 -4.49 4.99
C PHE A 79 19.95 -4.53 3.58
N TYR A 80 19.42 -5.39 2.70
CA TYR A 80 19.86 -5.49 1.31
C TYR A 80 19.76 -4.14 0.57
N VAL A 81 18.65 -3.43 0.73
CA VAL A 81 18.44 -2.12 0.09
C VAL A 81 19.41 -1.07 0.62
N LYS A 82 19.63 -1.03 1.95
CA LYS A 82 20.60 -0.12 2.58
C LYS A 82 22.02 -0.40 2.09
N LEU A 83 22.45 -1.67 2.09
CA LEU A 83 23.77 -2.07 1.60
C LEU A 83 23.98 -1.75 0.13
N LYS A 84 22.96 -1.98 -0.71
CA LYS A 84 23.00 -1.60 -2.13
C LYS A 84 23.16 -0.10 -2.33
N THR A 85 22.49 0.71 -1.49
CA THR A 85 22.57 2.17 -1.54
C THR A 85 23.98 2.65 -1.17
N LEU A 86 24.50 2.13 -0.05
CA LEU A 86 25.86 2.43 0.41
C LEU A 86 26.93 2.09 -0.65
N PHE A 87 26.85 0.89 -1.24
CA PHE A 87 27.74 0.48 -2.33
C PHE A 87 27.72 1.43 -3.52
N CYS A 88 26.55 1.95 -3.90
CA CYS A 88 26.43 2.93 -4.98
C CYS A 88 27.10 4.27 -4.62
N GLU A 89 26.95 4.74 -3.37
CA GLU A 89 27.58 5.95 -2.87
C GLU A 89 29.12 5.82 -2.86
N HIS A 90 29.64 4.71 -2.35
CA HIS A 90 31.08 4.45 -2.32
C HIS A 90 31.68 4.32 -3.74
N LYS A 91 30.94 3.69 -4.66
CA LYS A 91 31.33 3.65 -6.07
C LYS A 91 31.39 5.05 -6.71
N GLN A 92 30.49 5.95 -6.32
CA GLN A 92 30.52 7.34 -6.77
C GLN A 92 31.73 8.08 -6.20
N ARG A 93 32.03 7.92 -4.89
CA ARG A 93 33.23 8.48 -4.25
C ARG A 93 34.51 8.02 -4.94
N ARG A 94 34.59 6.73 -5.31
CA ARG A 94 35.70 6.19 -6.13
C ARG A 94 35.88 6.94 -7.45
N GLN A 95 34.79 7.17 -8.19
CA GLN A 95 34.84 7.89 -9.47
C GLN A 95 35.28 9.35 -9.28
N GLU A 96 34.92 9.98 -8.17
CA GLU A 96 35.38 11.32 -7.84
C GLU A 96 36.90 11.36 -7.58
N ILE A 97 37.44 10.40 -6.83
CA ILE A 97 38.90 10.29 -6.59
C ILE A 97 39.66 10.09 -7.91
N VAL A 98 39.18 9.21 -8.79
CA VAL A 98 39.76 9.02 -10.13
C VAL A 98 39.76 10.33 -10.90
N ARG A 99 38.62 11.01 -10.98
CA ARG A 99 38.49 12.28 -11.70
C ARG A 99 39.40 13.38 -11.13
N ASN A 100 39.52 13.48 -9.81
CA ASN A 100 40.40 14.45 -9.16
C ASN A 100 41.87 14.16 -9.49
N THR A 101 42.26 12.88 -9.49
CA THR A 101 43.61 12.44 -9.88
C THR A 101 43.91 12.76 -11.34
N GLU A 102 42.99 12.45 -12.25
CA GLU A 102 43.11 12.77 -13.68
C GLU A 102 43.25 14.28 -13.90
N ASN A 103 42.40 15.08 -13.25
CA ASN A 103 42.47 16.54 -13.34
C ASN A 103 43.77 17.11 -12.77
N PHE A 104 44.31 16.52 -11.71
CA PHE A 104 45.60 16.91 -11.15
C PHE A 104 46.75 16.60 -12.11
N VAL A 105 46.78 15.40 -12.69
CA VAL A 105 47.78 15.01 -13.70
C VAL A 105 47.69 15.89 -14.94
N MET A 106 46.46 16.15 -15.41
CA MET A 106 46.20 17.03 -16.55
C MET A 106 46.67 18.47 -16.28
N ALA A 107 46.54 18.97 -15.05
CA ALA A 107 47.05 20.30 -14.69
C ALA A 107 48.59 20.35 -14.74
N HIS A 108 49.29 19.30 -14.30
CA HIS A 108 50.75 19.19 -14.47
C HIS A 108 51.13 19.18 -15.97
N GLU A 109 50.43 18.40 -16.78
CA GLU A 109 50.67 18.30 -18.23
C GLU A 109 50.47 19.65 -18.94
N TRP A 110 49.41 20.38 -18.58
CA TRP A 110 49.19 21.73 -19.09
C TRP A 110 50.29 22.70 -18.68
N TYR A 111 50.80 22.62 -17.45
CA TYR A 111 51.91 23.48 -17.03
C TYR A 111 53.16 23.20 -17.87
N GLU A 112 53.50 21.91 -18.08
CA GLU A 112 54.61 21.51 -18.94
C GLU A 112 54.44 22.01 -20.39
N ILE A 113 53.20 21.99 -20.92
CA ILE A 113 52.88 22.53 -22.26
C ILE A 113 53.10 24.05 -22.30
N LEU A 114 52.65 24.81 -21.30
CA LEU A 114 52.87 26.26 -21.26
C LEU A 114 54.36 26.61 -21.19
N VAL A 115 55.14 25.86 -20.41
CA VAL A 115 56.59 26.02 -20.34
C VAL A 115 57.24 25.76 -21.70
N ALA A 116 56.85 24.67 -22.38
CA ALA A 116 57.35 24.34 -23.71
C ALA A 116 56.96 25.38 -24.78
N ALA A 117 55.81 26.03 -24.61
CA ALA A 117 55.33 27.10 -25.48
C ALA A 117 55.93 28.48 -25.16
N HIS A 118 56.80 28.59 -24.15
CA HIS A 118 57.35 29.84 -23.61
C HIS A 118 56.27 30.82 -23.08
N GLU A 119 55.14 30.28 -22.62
CA GLU A 119 54.05 31.05 -22.01
C GLU A 119 54.09 31.05 -20.49
N ALA A 120 54.92 30.19 -19.90
CA ALA A 120 55.27 30.16 -18.49
C ALA A 120 56.76 29.83 -18.32
N GLU A 121 57.35 30.22 -17.20
CA GLU A 121 58.73 29.88 -16.87
C GLU A 121 58.80 28.60 -16.04
N GLU A 122 59.76 27.71 -16.35
CA GLU A 122 59.97 26.49 -15.55
C GLU A 122 60.33 26.80 -14.10
N LEU A 123 61.05 27.90 -13.86
CA LEU A 123 61.36 28.38 -12.52
C LEU A 123 60.10 28.76 -11.74
N SER A 124 59.13 29.43 -12.39
CA SER A 124 57.82 29.75 -11.79
C SER A 124 57.06 28.48 -11.39
N ARG A 125 57.08 27.45 -12.24
CA ARG A 125 56.46 26.14 -11.93
C ARG A 125 57.09 25.49 -10.70
N LEU A 126 58.42 25.43 -10.64
CA LEU A 126 59.15 24.81 -9.53
C LEU A 126 59.00 25.60 -8.23
N GLU A 127 59.03 26.93 -8.30
CA GLU A 127 58.80 27.82 -7.15
C GLU A 127 57.39 27.64 -6.61
N PHE A 128 56.36 27.62 -7.47
CA PHE A 128 54.99 27.38 -7.06
C PHE A 128 54.80 26.01 -6.38
N LEU A 129 55.39 24.94 -6.94
CA LEU A 129 55.32 23.62 -6.30
C LEU A 129 56.05 23.58 -4.95
N ARG A 130 57.17 24.31 -4.82
CA ARG A 130 57.87 24.46 -3.54
C ARG A 130 57.00 25.19 -2.53
N GLU A 131 56.37 26.30 -2.90
CA GLU A 131 55.43 27.05 -2.05
C GLU A 131 54.27 26.17 -1.56
N LEU A 132 53.69 25.34 -2.45
CA LEU A 132 52.65 24.39 -2.05
C LEU A 132 53.15 23.33 -1.05
N ASN A 133 54.40 22.87 -1.21
CA ASN A 133 54.99 21.88 -0.32
C ASN A 133 55.37 22.47 1.06
N GLU A 134 55.66 23.77 1.11
CA GLU A 134 55.95 24.52 2.34
C GLU A 134 54.67 24.90 3.10
N GLU A 135 53.50 24.87 2.45
CA GLU A 135 52.21 25.12 3.10
C GLU A 135 51.94 24.06 4.19
N VAL A 136 51.58 24.55 5.37
CA VAL A 136 51.30 23.73 6.55
C VAL A 136 49.83 23.34 6.55
N TYR A 137 49.58 22.04 6.67
CA TYR A 137 48.24 21.48 6.84
C TYR A 137 48.10 20.92 8.25
N TYR A 138 46.87 20.94 8.76
CA TYR A 138 46.53 20.40 10.07
C TYR A 138 45.58 19.23 9.88
N GLU A 139 46.06 18.02 10.16
CA GLU A 139 45.30 16.79 9.99
C GLU A 139 45.09 16.13 11.35
N SER A 140 43.92 15.51 11.55
CA SER A 140 43.71 14.72 12.75
C SER A 140 44.55 13.45 12.67
N THR A 141 45.25 13.13 13.75
CA THR A 141 45.90 11.81 13.90
C THR A 141 44.85 10.71 13.77
N ARG A 142 45.29 9.54 13.33
CA ARG A 142 44.42 8.37 13.16
C ARG A 142 44.35 7.52 14.42
N PRO A 143 43.29 6.72 14.63
CA PRO A 143 43.17 5.86 15.82
C PRO A 143 44.34 4.88 16.04
N ASP A 144 45.06 4.51 14.98
CA ASP A 144 46.25 3.64 15.01
C ASP A 144 47.57 4.40 15.25
N GLN A 145 47.54 5.74 15.26
CA GLN A 145 48.71 6.58 15.47
C GLN A 145 48.86 7.01 16.94
N PRO A 146 50.10 7.08 17.46
CA PRO A 146 50.36 7.65 18.77
C PRO A 146 49.86 9.10 18.83
N GLY A 147 49.07 9.44 19.84
CA GLY A 147 48.56 10.81 20.02
C GLY A 147 47.13 11.05 19.56
N TYR A 148 46.39 10.04 19.08
CA TYR A 148 44.95 10.19 18.83
C TYR A 148 44.18 10.68 20.07
N PRO A 149 43.25 11.66 19.95
CA PRO A 149 42.77 12.37 18.75
C PRO A 149 43.38 13.78 18.57
N ASN A 150 44.70 13.93 18.67
CA ASN A 150 45.35 15.23 18.49
C ASN A 150 45.44 15.62 17.01
N VAL A 151 45.53 16.92 16.76
CA VAL A 151 45.80 17.48 15.43
C VAL A 151 47.30 17.64 15.28
N GLU A 152 47.86 17.14 14.17
CA GLU A 152 49.28 17.25 13.83
C GLU A 152 49.50 18.14 12.61
N GLU A 153 50.65 18.82 12.61
CA GLU A 153 51.14 19.61 11.49
C GLU A 153 51.77 18.68 10.44
N VAL A 154 51.24 18.72 9.22
CA VAL A 154 51.62 17.85 8.10
C VAL A 154 51.98 18.70 6.88
N HIS A 155 53.07 18.33 6.22
CA HIS A 155 53.45 18.88 4.92
C HIS A 155 53.04 17.92 3.81
N ARG A 156 52.38 18.46 2.77
CA ARG A 156 51.88 17.70 1.62
C ARG A 156 52.84 17.87 0.44
N ASP A 157 53.21 16.77 -0.21
CA ASP A 157 53.99 16.82 -1.46
C ASP A 157 53.06 16.84 -2.68
N PHE A 158 53.20 17.86 -3.52
CA PHE A 158 52.45 18.09 -4.75
C PHE A 158 53.19 17.67 -6.03
N SER A 159 54.27 16.90 -5.91
CA SER A 159 54.88 16.27 -7.06
C SER A 159 53.91 15.30 -7.76
N ARG A 160 53.93 15.30 -9.09
CA ARG A 160 53.07 14.43 -9.91
C ARG A 160 53.20 12.96 -9.51
N GLU A 161 54.42 12.50 -9.24
CA GLU A 161 54.71 11.12 -8.84
C GLU A 161 54.13 10.79 -7.46
N THR A 162 54.37 11.63 -6.44
CA THR A 162 53.89 11.36 -5.08
C THR A 162 52.37 11.35 -5.01
N VAL A 163 51.69 12.35 -5.57
CA VAL A 163 50.22 12.40 -5.56
C VAL A 163 49.63 11.23 -6.35
N SER A 164 50.20 10.87 -7.51
CA SER A 164 49.74 9.71 -8.29
C SER A 164 49.96 8.38 -7.54
N ARG A 165 51.02 8.27 -6.74
CA ARG A 165 51.28 7.10 -5.90
C ARG A 165 50.28 7.03 -4.74
N ILE A 166 50.01 8.15 -4.07
CA ILE A 166 49.01 8.26 -2.99
C ILE A 166 47.62 7.88 -3.52
N ALA A 167 47.20 8.49 -4.63
CA ALA A 167 45.91 8.21 -5.26
C ALA A 167 45.75 6.74 -5.66
N ARG A 168 46.78 6.10 -6.22
CA ARG A 168 46.76 4.66 -6.54
C ARG A 168 46.57 3.81 -5.29
N ARG A 169 47.28 4.12 -4.20
CA ARG A 169 47.14 3.40 -2.92
C ARG A 169 45.73 3.57 -2.35
N GLN A 170 45.21 4.79 -2.34
CA GLN A 170 43.86 5.11 -1.90
C GLN A 170 42.80 4.36 -2.72
N LEU A 171 42.89 4.42 -4.06
CA LEU A 171 41.99 3.68 -4.95
C LEU A 171 42.06 2.17 -4.70
N SER A 172 43.24 1.61 -4.47
CA SER A 172 43.38 0.20 -4.11
C SER A 172 42.67 -0.16 -2.79
N HIS A 173 42.72 0.71 -1.78
CA HIS A 173 42.00 0.48 -0.52
C HIS A 173 40.48 0.56 -0.72
N LEU A 174 40.00 1.53 -1.50
CA LEU A 174 38.59 1.68 -1.79
C LEU A 174 38.05 0.54 -2.68
N ASP A 175 38.86 0.06 -3.62
CA ASP A 175 38.52 -1.10 -4.46
C ASP A 175 38.35 -2.36 -3.60
N SER A 176 39.25 -2.59 -2.64
CA SER A 176 39.11 -3.69 -1.67
C SER A 176 37.80 -3.59 -0.88
N LEU A 177 37.44 -2.38 -0.40
CA LEU A 177 36.18 -2.16 0.32
C LEU A 177 34.95 -2.45 -0.57
N LEU A 178 34.97 -1.98 -1.82
CA LEU A 178 33.88 -2.22 -2.77
C LEU A 178 33.72 -3.71 -3.10
N ASP A 179 34.82 -4.46 -3.18
CA ASP A 179 34.77 -5.91 -3.38
C ASP A 179 34.14 -6.63 -2.18
N GLU A 180 34.49 -6.24 -0.96
CA GLU A 180 33.89 -6.76 0.29
C GLU A 180 32.39 -6.44 0.38
N GLU A 181 32.00 -5.20 0.07
CA GLU A 181 30.61 -4.78 0.01
C GLU A 181 29.83 -5.54 -1.04
N TRP A 182 30.40 -5.72 -2.23
CA TRP A 182 29.76 -6.46 -3.31
C TRP A 182 29.54 -7.92 -2.93
N ALA A 183 30.54 -8.58 -2.35
CA ALA A 183 30.43 -9.95 -1.87
C ALA A 183 29.35 -10.08 -0.78
N THR A 184 29.34 -9.16 0.18
CA THR A 184 28.31 -9.09 1.23
C THR A 184 26.92 -8.90 0.63
N LYS A 185 26.79 -8.02 -0.36
CA LYS A 185 25.52 -7.72 -1.03
C LYS A 185 24.98 -8.94 -1.79
N GLU A 186 25.82 -9.71 -2.49
CA GLU A 186 25.38 -10.96 -3.13
C GLU A 186 25.02 -12.04 -2.09
N ASN A 187 25.80 -12.19 -1.00
CA ASN A 187 25.46 -13.11 0.08
C ASN A 187 24.08 -12.81 0.71
N VAL A 188 23.78 -11.53 0.95
CA VAL A 188 22.48 -11.09 1.49
C VAL A 188 21.35 -11.36 0.49
N LYS A 189 21.60 -11.13 -0.80
CA LYS A 189 20.64 -11.41 -1.87
C LYS A 189 20.29 -12.89 -1.94
N GLU A 190 21.26 -13.78 -1.84
CA GLU A 190 21.03 -15.23 -1.77
C GLU A 190 20.19 -15.60 -0.54
N ARG A 191 20.51 -15.04 0.63
CA ARG A 191 19.70 -15.22 1.85
C ARG A 191 18.27 -14.72 1.68
N LEU A 192 18.09 -13.58 1.01
CA LEU A 192 16.76 -13.03 0.71
C LEU A 192 15.95 -13.98 -0.18
N GLN A 193 16.57 -14.54 -1.23
CA GLN A 193 15.93 -15.52 -2.09
C GLN A 193 15.52 -16.78 -1.33
N LEU A 194 16.41 -17.31 -0.49
CA LEU A 194 16.12 -18.47 0.35
C LEU A 194 14.98 -18.19 1.34
N SER A 195 14.98 -17.03 1.98
CA SER A 195 13.90 -16.60 2.87
C SER A 195 12.56 -16.54 2.13
N GLN A 196 12.55 -15.97 0.93
CA GLN A 196 11.35 -15.87 0.10
C GLN A 196 10.84 -17.25 -0.34
N GLU A 197 11.73 -18.18 -0.67
CA GLU A 197 11.37 -19.57 -0.99
C GLU A 197 10.75 -20.28 0.23
N GLN A 198 11.30 -20.08 1.42
CA GLN A 198 10.75 -20.63 2.68
C GLN A 198 9.38 -20.03 3.00
N GLU A 199 9.21 -18.72 2.85
CA GLU A 199 7.91 -18.05 3.02
C GLU A 199 6.88 -18.57 2.02
N ASN A 200 7.25 -18.71 0.74
CA ASN A 200 6.35 -19.27 -0.28
C ASN A 200 5.97 -20.71 0.03
N LYS A 201 6.91 -21.52 0.51
CA LYS A 201 6.65 -22.90 0.93
C LYS A 201 5.68 -22.95 2.11
N THR A 202 5.92 -22.18 3.16
CA THR A 202 5.02 -22.12 4.33
C THR A 202 3.63 -21.60 3.96
N LEU A 203 3.53 -20.62 3.07
CA LEU A 203 2.24 -20.17 2.52
C LEU A 203 1.54 -21.26 1.71
N SER A 204 2.29 -22.06 0.95
CA SER A 204 1.73 -23.22 0.23
C SER A 204 1.21 -24.27 1.21
N ASP A 205 1.98 -24.61 2.24
CA ASP A 205 1.59 -25.57 3.27
C ASP A 205 0.33 -25.10 4.02
N LEU A 206 0.27 -23.81 4.39
CA LEU A 206 -0.91 -23.20 5.02
C LEU A 206 -2.14 -23.25 4.11
N LYS A 207 -1.99 -23.01 2.81
CA LYS A 207 -3.11 -23.13 1.85
C LYS A 207 -3.65 -24.55 1.81
N THR A 208 -2.78 -25.55 1.73
CA THR A 208 -3.16 -26.97 1.77
C THR A 208 -3.92 -27.28 3.07
N SER A 209 -3.42 -26.86 4.23
CA SER A 209 -4.11 -27.08 5.51
C SER A 209 -5.48 -26.39 5.59
N VAL A 210 -5.63 -25.21 5.00
CA VAL A 210 -6.93 -24.50 4.93
C VAL A 210 -7.89 -25.24 3.99
N GLU A 211 -7.41 -25.77 2.87
CA GLU A 211 -8.21 -26.60 1.95
C GLU A 211 -8.69 -27.89 2.64
N GLU A 212 -7.81 -28.59 3.34
CA GLU A 212 -8.14 -29.78 4.15
C GLU A 212 -9.20 -29.45 5.21
N LEU A 213 -9.03 -28.35 5.95
CA LEU A 213 -10.00 -27.92 6.97
C LEU A 213 -11.37 -27.57 6.36
N ASN A 214 -11.38 -26.94 5.18
CA ASN A 214 -12.62 -26.63 4.46
C ASN A 214 -13.35 -27.89 3.97
N GLU A 215 -12.59 -28.91 3.54
CA GLU A 215 -13.15 -30.21 3.20
C GLU A 215 -13.78 -30.88 4.43
N ASP A 216 -13.11 -30.84 5.57
CA ASP A 216 -13.63 -31.35 6.85
C ASP A 216 -14.90 -30.64 7.30
N ILE A 217 -14.93 -29.30 7.25
CA ILE A 217 -16.13 -28.51 7.55
C ILE A 217 -17.26 -28.89 6.59
N SER A 218 -16.98 -29.03 5.30
CA SER A 218 -17.97 -29.44 4.29
C SER A 218 -18.52 -30.84 4.58
N ASN A 219 -17.66 -31.76 4.99
CA ASN A 219 -18.04 -33.11 5.39
C ASN A 219 -18.89 -33.11 6.67
N GLN A 220 -18.57 -32.28 7.66
CA GLN A 220 -19.38 -32.10 8.87
C GLN A 220 -20.75 -31.49 8.55
N MET A 221 -20.80 -30.46 7.70
CA MET A 221 -22.05 -29.86 7.24
C MET A 221 -22.94 -30.87 6.51
N ARG A 222 -22.34 -31.75 5.69
CA ARG A 222 -23.08 -32.85 5.02
C ARG A 222 -23.64 -33.86 6.01
N LYS A 223 -22.86 -34.24 7.04
CA LYS A 223 -23.32 -35.11 8.14
C LYS A 223 -24.48 -34.45 8.91
N MET A 224 -24.34 -33.18 9.28
CA MET A 224 -25.37 -32.42 9.98
C MET A 224 -26.65 -32.26 9.15
N LYS A 225 -26.53 -32.03 7.84
CA LYS A 225 -27.70 -31.99 6.95
C LYS A 225 -28.44 -33.33 6.92
N LYS A 226 -27.71 -34.45 6.93
CA LYS A 226 -28.30 -35.80 6.98
C LYS A 226 -29.00 -36.06 8.33
N THR A 227 -28.40 -35.65 9.45
CA THR A 227 -29.06 -35.79 10.77
C THR A 227 -30.30 -34.93 10.87
N ILE A 228 -30.27 -33.67 10.39
CA ILE A 228 -31.46 -32.81 10.32
C ILE A 228 -32.56 -33.44 9.46
N ALA A 229 -32.22 -33.96 8.28
CA ALA A 229 -33.19 -34.62 7.40
C ALA A 229 -33.85 -35.84 8.08
N ASN A 230 -33.06 -36.65 8.80
CA ASN A 230 -33.60 -37.76 9.59
C ASN A 230 -34.54 -37.28 10.71
N VAL A 231 -34.17 -36.21 11.44
CA VAL A 231 -35.01 -35.63 12.50
C VAL A 231 -36.33 -35.10 11.94
N VAL A 232 -36.29 -34.40 10.80
CA VAL A 232 -37.50 -33.91 10.12
C VAL A 232 -38.40 -35.07 9.73
N SER A 233 -37.86 -36.12 9.13
CA SER A 233 -38.65 -37.32 8.77
C SER A 233 -39.25 -38.00 10.01
N THR A 234 -38.53 -38.11 11.12
CA THR A 234 -39.10 -38.64 12.38
C THR A 234 -40.21 -37.74 12.93
N MET A 235 -40.07 -36.42 12.79
CA MET A 235 -41.07 -35.46 13.24
C MET A 235 -42.34 -35.54 12.40
N GLU A 236 -42.21 -35.73 11.08
CA GLU A 236 -43.35 -35.97 10.18
C GLU A 236 -44.12 -37.25 10.56
N THR A 237 -43.42 -38.34 10.88
CA THR A 237 -44.06 -39.57 11.38
C THR A 237 -44.81 -39.34 12.68
N LEU A 238 -44.20 -38.63 13.64
CA LEU A 238 -44.85 -38.30 14.91
C LEU A 238 -46.09 -37.43 14.72
N LEU A 239 -46.08 -36.49 13.77
CA LEU A 239 -47.25 -35.68 13.46
C LEU A 239 -48.42 -36.52 12.93
N VAL A 240 -48.14 -37.50 12.05
CA VAL A 240 -49.16 -38.45 11.58
C VAL A 240 -49.72 -39.30 12.72
N GLU A 241 -48.87 -39.75 13.65
CA GLU A 241 -49.32 -40.49 14.84
C GLU A 241 -50.19 -39.63 15.75
N ILE A 242 -49.83 -38.35 15.96
CA ILE A 242 -50.63 -37.39 16.73
C ILE A 242 -52.01 -37.20 16.08
N ASP A 243 -52.08 -37.04 14.77
CA ASP A 243 -53.35 -36.92 14.04
C ASP A 243 -54.21 -38.18 14.20
N SER A 244 -53.60 -39.36 14.09
CA SER A 244 -54.29 -40.63 14.34
C SER A 244 -54.84 -40.74 15.77
N VAL A 245 -54.08 -40.29 16.78
CA VAL A 245 -54.54 -40.27 18.19
C VAL A 245 -55.68 -39.26 18.36
N ASN A 246 -55.58 -38.09 17.72
CA ASN A 246 -56.63 -37.07 17.75
C ASN A 246 -57.93 -37.57 17.11
N ASP A 247 -57.85 -38.34 16.01
CA ASP A 247 -59.01 -38.97 15.39
C ASP A 247 -59.64 -40.04 16.30
N ALA A 248 -58.82 -40.87 16.94
CA ALA A 248 -59.30 -41.83 17.92
C ALA A 248 -59.99 -41.13 19.12
N LEU A 249 -59.42 -40.02 19.61
CA LEU A 249 -60.04 -39.20 20.66
C LEU A 249 -61.35 -38.56 20.21
N ARG A 250 -61.45 -38.08 18.96
CA ARG A 250 -62.69 -37.56 18.40
C ARG A 250 -63.78 -38.64 18.32
N ASN A 251 -63.42 -39.84 17.88
CA ASN A 251 -64.34 -40.98 17.83
C ASN A 251 -64.82 -41.38 19.23
N LEU A 252 -63.91 -41.54 20.19
CA LEU A 252 -64.24 -41.81 21.58
C LEU A 252 -65.18 -40.73 22.16
N LYS A 253 -64.90 -39.46 21.90
CA LYS A 253 -65.75 -38.35 22.35
C LYS A 253 -67.17 -38.45 21.75
N ALA A 254 -67.29 -38.78 20.46
CA ALA A 254 -68.58 -38.98 19.80
C ALA A 254 -69.34 -40.18 20.38
N GLU A 255 -68.67 -41.30 20.64
CA GLU A 255 -69.24 -42.46 21.34
C GLU A 255 -69.71 -42.10 22.74
N THR A 256 -68.93 -41.30 23.47
CA THR A 256 -69.28 -40.86 24.83
C THR A 256 -70.52 -39.95 24.82
N GLU A 257 -70.62 -39.01 23.86
CA GLU A 257 -71.80 -38.16 23.70
C GLU A 257 -73.04 -38.95 23.25
N ASN A 258 -72.90 -39.93 22.36
CA ASN A 258 -73.98 -40.85 22.01
C ASN A 258 -74.44 -41.65 23.22
N PHE A 259 -73.51 -42.22 23.99
CA PHE A 259 -73.84 -42.94 25.22
C PHE A 259 -74.55 -42.04 26.24
N LYS A 260 -74.11 -40.78 26.36
CA LYS A 260 -74.75 -39.75 27.19
C LYS A 260 -76.16 -39.41 26.71
N LYS A 261 -76.38 -39.34 25.40
CA LYS A 261 -77.70 -39.15 24.80
C LYS A 261 -78.61 -40.34 25.06
N ASP A 262 -78.14 -41.56 24.83
CA ASP A 262 -78.90 -42.80 25.08
C ASP A 262 -79.26 -42.96 26.56
N THR A 263 -78.31 -42.63 27.46
CA THR A 263 -78.58 -42.63 28.91
C THR A 263 -79.54 -41.53 29.30
N LYS A 264 -79.45 -40.33 28.70
CA LYS A 264 -80.44 -39.26 28.91
C LYS A 264 -81.82 -39.65 28.41
N GLU A 265 -81.95 -40.21 27.22
CA GLU A 265 -83.23 -40.71 26.69
C GLU A 265 -83.81 -41.79 27.61
N LYS A 266 -83.00 -42.74 28.09
CA LYS A 266 -83.45 -43.70 29.11
C LYS A 266 -83.90 -43.05 30.41
N ILE A 267 -83.18 -42.02 30.87
CA ILE A 267 -83.57 -41.24 32.05
C ILE A 267 -84.90 -40.54 31.77
N ASP A 268 -85.07 -39.88 30.63
CA ASP A 268 -86.28 -39.17 30.26
C ASP A 268 -87.47 -40.13 30.09
N ASP A 269 -87.26 -41.33 29.53
CA ASP A 269 -88.25 -42.39 29.44
C ASP A 269 -88.65 -42.90 30.83
N LEU A 270 -87.68 -43.19 31.70
CA LEU A 270 -87.92 -43.56 33.09
C LEU A 270 -88.65 -42.43 33.84
N ASN A 271 -88.27 -41.18 33.60
CA ASN A 271 -88.86 -40.01 34.25
C ASN A 271 -90.28 -39.76 33.73
N ASN A 272 -90.54 -39.98 32.44
CA ASN A 272 -91.88 -39.94 31.86
C ASN A 272 -92.76 -41.08 32.39
N GLU A 273 -92.20 -42.28 32.57
CA GLU A 273 -92.90 -43.42 33.14
C GLU A 273 -93.19 -43.21 34.63
N GLN A 274 -92.21 -42.66 35.36
CA GLN A 274 -92.36 -42.18 36.73
C GLN A 274 -93.40 -41.06 36.80
N GLN A 275 -93.40 -40.10 35.87
CA GLN A 275 -94.38 -39.01 35.84
C GLN A 275 -95.76 -39.55 35.50
N LYS A 276 -95.91 -40.52 34.59
CA LYS A 276 -97.19 -41.19 34.30
C LYS A 276 -97.71 -41.96 35.51
N THR A 277 -96.85 -42.68 36.22
CA THR A 277 -97.24 -43.39 37.45
C THR A 277 -97.57 -42.40 38.56
N THR A 278 -96.79 -41.32 38.71
CA THR A 278 -97.06 -40.24 39.66
C THR A 278 -98.34 -39.49 39.31
N SER A 279 -98.63 -39.24 38.04
CA SER A 279 -99.88 -38.66 37.56
C SER A 279 -101.07 -39.58 37.77
N ARG A 280 -100.93 -40.89 37.59
CA ARG A 280 -101.98 -41.87 37.96
C ARG A 280 -102.20 -41.91 39.47
N ILE A 281 -101.14 -41.82 40.26
CA ILE A 281 -101.22 -41.72 41.71
C ILE A 281 -101.86 -40.39 42.10
N LEU A 282 -101.50 -39.28 41.46
CA LEU A 282 -102.07 -37.96 41.69
C LEU A 282 -103.50 -37.85 41.21
N GLU A 283 -103.90 -38.48 40.11
CA GLU A 283 -105.29 -38.60 39.66
C GLU A 283 -106.08 -39.47 40.64
N SER A 284 -105.51 -40.57 41.14
CA SER A 284 -106.13 -41.37 42.20
C SER A 284 -106.24 -40.61 43.53
N ILE A 285 -105.23 -39.80 43.86
CA ILE A 285 -105.26 -38.90 45.01
C ILE A 285 -106.26 -37.78 44.76
N ASN A 286 -106.34 -37.21 43.56
CA ASN A 286 -107.21 -36.10 43.19
C ASN A 286 -108.67 -36.54 43.07
N GLU A 287 -108.95 -37.77 42.64
CA GLU A 287 -110.27 -38.40 42.75
C GLU A 287 -110.67 -38.57 44.21
N LYS A 288 -109.73 -38.97 45.07
CA LYS A 288 -109.93 -38.99 46.53
C LYS A 288 -110.01 -37.58 47.14
N HIS A 289 -109.31 -36.60 46.56
CA HIS A 289 -109.25 -35.23 47.01
C HIS A 289 -110.49 -34.44 46.58
N VAL A 290 -111.09 -34.74 45.43
CA VAL A 290 -112.41 -34.27 44.98
C VAL A 290 -113.51 -34.87 45.85
N ALA A 291 -113.36 -36.13 46.31
CA ALA A 291 -114.23 -36.71 47.33
C ALA A 291 -114.05 -36.06 48.73
N LEU A 292 -112.85 -35.55 49.04
CA LEU A 292 -112.54 -34.81 50.27
C LEU A 292 -112.91 -33.32 50.19
N LEU A 293 -112.80 -32.67 49.04
CA LEU A 293 -113.14 -31.25 48.84
C LEU A 293 -114.65 -31.04 48.87
N LYS A 294 -115.44 -32.04 48.45
CA LYS A 294 -116.89 -32.09 48.72
C LYS A 294 -117.26 -32.22 50.21
N ARG A 295 -116.26 -32.44 51.10
CA ARG A 295 -116.39 -32.39 52.57
C ARG A 295 -115.68 -31.18 53.22
N VAL A 296 -115.00 -30.34 52.44
CA VAL A 296 -114.20 -29.20 52.95
C VAL A 296 -114.69 -27.86 52.37
N GLU A 297 -115.70 -27.85 51.50
CA GLU A 297 -116.46 -26.65 51.10
C GLU A 297 -117.32 -26.03 52.24
N GLU A 298 -117.30 -26.63 53.44
CA GLU A 298 -117.72 -26.00 54.69
C GLU A 298 -116.48 -25.65 55.55
N GLY A 299 -115.73 -24.61 55.18
CA GLY A 299 -114.74 -24.05 56.11
C GLY A 299 -113.62 -23.22 55.50
N ASN A 300 -113.81 -21.90 55.52
CA ASN A 300 -112.77 -20.85 55.59
C ASN A 300 -111.78 -20.76 54.42
N GLU A 301 -111.84 -19.77 53.52
CA GLU A 301 -111.68 -18.31 53.72
C GLU A 301 -110.50 -17.89 54.63
N ARG A 302 -109.55 -17.14 54.01
CA ARG A 302 -108.41 -16.32 54.54
C ARG A 302 -107.14 -17.14 54.84
N THR A 303 -105.93 -16.89 54.30
CA THR A 303 -105.16 -15.66 53.94
C THR A 303 -103.92 -16.14 53.15
N GLN A 304 -103.59 -15.71 51.90
CA GLN A 304 -102.68 -14.60 51.50
C GLN A 304 -101.42 -14.44 52.39
N GLU A 305 -100.15 -14.29 51.94
CA GLU A 305 -99.56 -13.82 50.67
C GLU A 305 -98.00 -13.86 50.72
N GLU A 306 -97.33 -13.73 49.55
CA GLU A 306 -95.94 -13.24 49.26
C GLU A 306 -94.82 -14.28 49.01
N ARG A 307 -93.89 -14.18 48.03
CA ARG A 307 -93.56 -13.29 46.87
C ARG A 307 -92.49 -14.07 46.02
N ALA A 308 -92.63 -14.21 44.70
CA ALA A 308 -92.16 -13.34 43.60
C ALA A 308 -90.64 -13.40 43.23
N GLN A 309 -90.38 -13.88 41.99
CA GLN A 309 -89.48 -13.34 40.95
C GLN A 309 -87.95 -13.34 41.21
N ASP A 310 -87.01 -13.45 40.25
CA ASP A 310 -87.02 -13.26 38.79
C ASP A 310 -85.73 -13.84 38.16
N ARG A 311 -85.81 -14.20 36.87
CA ARG A 311 -84.87 -13.99 35.73
C ARG A 311 -83.32 -14.18 35.78
N ASN A 312 -82.88 -14.99 34.80
CA ASN A 312 -81.95 -14.76 33.67
C ASN A 312 -80.42 -14.59 33.80
N GLU A 313 -79.78 -15.22 32.79
CA GLU A 313 -78.58 -14.81 32.00
C GLU A 313 -77.20 -15.03 32.61
N ALA A 314 -76.40 -15.92 32.01
CA ALA A 314 -75.37 -15.68 30.96
C ALA A 314 -73.98 -15.51 31.61
N GLU A 315 -73.08 -16.49 31.50
CA GLU A 315 -72.14 -16.71 30.39
C GLU A 315 -70.85 -15.87 30.49
N GLN A 316 -69.71 -16.58 30.36
CA GLN A 316 -68.44 -16.19 29.77
C GLN A 316 -67.33 -15.43 30.53
N THR A 317 -66.13 -15.99 30.32
CA THR A 317 -64.80 -15.37 30.20
C THR A 317 -64.02 -14.94 31.46
N SER A 318 -63.14 -15.85 31.88
CA SER A 318 -61.87 -15.54 32.56
C SER A 318 -60.78 -15.34 31.51
N THR A 319 -60.42 -14.08 31.27
CA THR A 319 -59.32 -13.66 30.37
C THR A 319 -58.07 -13.36 31.18
N GLU A 320 -56.95 -13.76 30.61
CA GLU A 320 -55.59 -13.68 31.14
C GLU A 320 -55.09 -12.25 31.43
N SER A 321 -54.30 -12.20 32.51
CA SER A 321 -53.18 -11.30 32.80
C SER A 321 -52.79 -10.26 31.74
N HIS A 322 -52.94 -8.98 32.11
CA HIS A 322 -52.22 -7.87 31.49
C HIS A 322 -51.57 -7.01 32.60
N GLU A 323 -50.31 -7.29 32.91
CA GLU A 323 -49.40 -6.33 33.53
C GLU A 323 -49.01 -5.29 32.47
N LYS A 324 -49.18 -4.01 32.81
CA LYS A 324 -48.54 -2.88 32.12
C LYS A 324 -47.75 -2.11 33.16
N GLU A 325 -46.48 -2.46 33.27
CA GLU A 325 -45.48 -1.60 33.91
C GLU A 325 -45.14 -0.43 32.99
N LEU A 326 -45.36 0.76 33.54
CA LEU A 326 -44.72 2.00 33.15
C LEU A 326 -43.22 1.89 33.45
N THR A 327 -42.37 1.95 32.42
CA THR A 327 -40.96 2.32 32.63
C THR A 327 -40.53 3.41 31.65
N SER A 328 -40.07 4.49 32.27
CA SER A 328 -39.51 5.68 31.65
C SER A 328 -38.31 5.35 30.77
N SER A 329 -38.41 5.65 29.48
CA SER A 329 -37.26 5.68 28.59
C SER A 329 -36.75 7.12 28.47
N GLN A 330 -35.99 7.54 29.48
CA GLN A 330 -34.97 8.58 29.31
C GLN A 330 -33.68 7.85 28.94
N ARG A 331 -33.40 7.72 27.64
CA ARG A 331 -32.11 7.21 27.14
C ARG A 331 -31.37 8.30 26.39
N SER A 332 -30.25 8.68 26.98
CA SER A 332 -28.99 9.13 26.39
C SER A 332 -29.06 9.75 24.99
N HIS A 333 -29.10 11.08 24.96
CA HIS A 333 -28.96 11.88 23.74
C HIS A 333 -27.49 12.02 23.28
N GLU A 334 -26.54 11.31 23.90
CA GLU A 334 -25.10 11.38 23.63
C GLU A 334 -24.58 10.30 22.65
N ASP A 335 -25.28 9.18 22.46
CA ASP A 335 -24.81 8.10 21.58
C ASP A 335 -25.01 8.35 20.07
N THR A 336 -25.88 9.29 19.69
CA THR A 336 -26.21 9.52 18.28
C THR A 336 -25.08 10.20 17.50
N ALA A 337 -24.29 11.07 18.14
CA ALA A 337 -23.21 11.80 17.48
C ALA A 337 -22.03 10.90 17.09
N THR A 338 -21.69 9.92 17.94
CA THR A 338 -20.62 8.94 17.68
C THR A 338 -20.99 8.01 16.52
N VAL A 339 -22.25 7.55 16.48
CA VAL A 339 -22.75 6.68 15.40
C VAL A 339 -22.74 7.38 14.04
N GLU A 340 -23.12 8.66 13.99
CA GLU A 340 -23.08 9.43 12.74
C GLU A 340 -21.65 9.67 12.24
N THR A 341 -20.71 9.91 13.16
CA THR A 341 -19.30 10.10 12.84
C THR A 341 -18.67 8.81 12.27
N ILE A 342 -18.96 7.66 12.87
CA ILE A 342 -18.53 6.35 12.35
C ILE A 342 -19.10 6.12 10.94
N ARG A 343 -20.39 6.38 10.72
CA ARG A 343 -21.03 6.26 9.40
C ARG A 343 -20.44 7.22 8.36
N HIS A 344 -19.98 8.40 8.77
CA HIS A 344 -19.28 9.35 7.89
C HIS A 344 -17.96 8.75 7.40
N TYR A 345 -17.09 8.28 8.30
CA TYR A 345 -15.80 7.70 7.92
C TYR A 345 -15.94 6.41 7.11
N GLN A 346 -16.92 5.55 7.42
CA GLN A 346 -17.19 4.36 6.61
C GLN A 346 -17.58 4.70 5.16
N ARG A 347 -18.44 5.71 4.96
CA ARG A 347 -18.80 6.20 3.61
C ARG A 347 -17.61 6.78 2.87
N ARG A 348 -16.80 7.60 3.54
CA ARG A 348 -15.57 8.20 2.99
C ARG A 348 -14.56 7.11 2.61
N LEU A 349 -14.37 6.10 3.46
CA LEU A 349 -13.50 4.96 3.20
C LEU A 349 -13.94 4.16 1.97
N LYS A 350 -15.24 3.84 1.85
CA LYS A 350 -15.80 3.16 0.68
C LYS A 350 -15.54 3.96 -0.60
N HIS A 351 -15.85 5.25 -0.59
CA HIS A 351 -15.65 6.13 -1.74
C HIS A 351 -14.16 6.25 -2.15
N ASN A 352 -13.25 6.38 -1.17
CA ASN A 352 -11.82 6.45 -1.45
C ASN A 352 -11.26 5.14 -2.01
N LYS A 353 -11.76 3.98 -1.55
CA LYS A 353 -11.39 2.67 -2.12
C LYS A 353 -11.82 2.53 -3.58
N GLU A 354 -13.02 3.00 -3.92
CA GLU A 354 -13.51 3.04 -5.30
C GLU A 354 -12.62 3.94 -6.17
N GLN A 355 -12.31 5.16 -5.72
CA GLN A 355 -11.38 6.06 -6.45
C GLN A 355 -9.96 5.47 -6.59
N LEU A 356 -9.47 4.78 -5.56
CA LEU A 356 -8.15 4.13 -5.61
C LEU A 356 -8.13 3.06 -6.70
N HIS A 357 -9.18 2.22 -6.76
CA HIS A 357 -9.32 1.20 -7.79
C HIS A 357 -9.35 1.82 -9.20
N GLU A 358 -10.14 2.88 -9.42
CA GLU A 358 -10.21 3.58 -10.71
C GLU A 358 -8.83 4.11 -11.16
N ILE A 359 -8.05 4.66 -10.22
CA ILE A 359 -6.69 5.15 -10.52
C ILE A 359 -5.73 4.00 -10.79
N GLU A 360 -5.81 2.91 -10.04
CA GLU A 360 -4.99 1.72 -10.28
C GLU A 360 -5.27 1.10 -11.64
N GLU A 361 -6.54 1.05 -12.05
CA GLU A 361 -6.96 0.62 -13.38
C GLU A 361 -6.41 1.56 -14.46
N PHE A 362 -6.57 2.88 -14.30
CA PHE A 362 -6.00 3.87 -15.21
C PHE A 362 -4.49 3.70 -15.38
N LEU A 363 -3.74 3.55 -14.28
CA LEU A 363 -2.27 3.40 -14.30
C LEU A 363 -1.85 2.10 -14.98
N ARG A 364 -2.61 1.02 -14.79
CA ARG A 364 -2.39 -0.30 -15.42
C ARG A 364 -2.64 -0.25 -16.92
N GLU A 365 -3.69 0.44 -17.37
CA GLU A 365 -4.03 0.58 -18.80
C GLU A 365 -3.19 1.63 -19.53
N ASN A 366 -2.60 2.57 -18.79
CA ASN A 366 -1.81 3.68 -19.33
C ASN A 366 -0.37 3.70 -18.81
N PRO A 367 0.40 2.61 -19.01
CA PRO A 367 1.81 2.58 -18.65
C PRO A 367 2.56 3.58 -19.53
N VAL A 368 3.05 4.66 -18.92
CA VAL A 368 3.77 5.73 -19.60
C VAL A 368 4.97 6.13 -18.76
N ARG A 369 6.11 6.36 -19.42
CA ARG A 369 7.29 6.90 -18.76
C ARG A 369 7.07 8.36 -18.36
N GLU A 370 7.39 8.70 -17.11
CA GLU A 370 7.37 10.08 -16.63
C GLU A 370 8.33 10.97 -17.45
N ARG A 371 7.90 12.20 -17.69
CA ARG A 371 8.71 13.20 -18.38
C ARG A 371 9.71 13.80 -17.40
N HIS A 372 10.98 13.42 -17.52
CA HIS A 372 12.04 14.07 -16.74
C HIS A 372 12.45 15.41 -17.40
N PHE A 373 12.37 16.49 -16.64
CA PHE A 373 12.81 17.82 -17.07
C PHE A 373 14.26 18.08 -16.63
N GLY A 374 15.00 18.90 -17.37
CA GLY A 374 16.34 19.34 -16.99
C GLY A 374 17.43 18.85 -17.94
N GLU A 375 18.68 18.99 -17.52
CA GLU A 375 19.84 18.54 -18.28
C GLU A 375 19.77 17.04 -18.52
N ARG A 376 19.92 16.66 -19.79
CA ARG A 376 20.09 15.27 -20.19
C ARG A 376 21.26 15.20 -21.12
N ARG A 377 22.18 14.27 -20.86
CA ARG A 377 23.28 13.98 -21.77
C ARG A 377 22.71 13.54 -23.11
N MET A 378 22.69 14.46 -24.08
CA MET A 378 22.35 14.16 -25.46
C MET A 378 23.45 13.27 -26.06
N ARG A 379 23.10 12.50 -27.09
CA ARG A 379 24.10 11.74 -27.84
C ARG A 379 25.07 12.73 -28.50
N SER A 380 26.35 12.38 -28.64
CA SER A 380 27.37 13.31 -29.18
C SER A 380 27.03 13.83 -30.57
N ARG A 381 26.38 13.03 -31.41
CA ARG A 381 25.90 13.44 -32.75
C ARG A 381 24.67 14.37 -32.74
N GLU A 382 24.06 14.55 -31.57
CA GLU A 382 22.82 15.28 -31.32
C GLU A 382 23.06 16.53 -30.45
N SER A 383 24.33 16.83 -30.10
CA SER A 383 24.71 17.98 -29.25
C SER A 383 24.43 19.33 -29.90
N ASP A 384 24.41 19.42 -31.23
CA ASP A 384 24.10 20.67 -31.92
C ASP A 384 22.59 20.97 -32.00
N MET A 385 21.74 20.00 -31.59
CA MET A 385 20.30 20.21 -31.59
C MET A 385 19.91 21.28 -30.58
N ARG A 386 19.02 22.17 -31.02
CA ARG A 386 18.46 23.25 -30.22
C ARG A 386 17.10 22.83 -29.66
N CYS A 387 16.88 23.06 -28.36
CA CYS A 387 15.54 22.98 -27.78
C CYS A 387 14.61 23.97 -28.47
N VAL A 388 13.49 23.49 -29.01
CA VAL A 388 12.51 24.32 -29.74
C VAL A 388 11.85 25.37 -28.84
N TYR A 389 11.82 25.14 -27.53
CA TYR A 389 11.14 26.02 -26.58
C TYR A 389 12.07 27.09 -25.99
N CYS A 390 13.17 26.70 -25.33
CA CYS A 390 14.06 27.66 -24.66
C CYS A 390 15.30 28.06 -25.49
N GLY A 391 15.52 27.44 -26.65
CA GLY A 391 16.64 27.78 -27.52
C GLY A 391 18.03 27.30 -27.06
N SER A 392 18.16 26.61 -25.93
CA SER A 392 19.44 26.02 -25.49
C SER A 392 19.90 24.92 -26.45
N ARG A 393 21.20 24.89 -26.76
CA ARG A 393 21.83 23.84 -27.59
C ARG A 393 22.47 22.76 -26.73
N GLY A 394 22.29 21.49 -27.08
CA GLY A 394 23.04 20.35 -26.53
C GLY A 394 22.77 19.96 -25.07
N SER A 395 22.00 20.77 -24.33
CA SER A 395 21.76 20.53 -22.90
C SER A 395 20.60 19.58 -22.62
N HIS A 396 19.58 19.56 -23.49
CA HIS A 396 18.39 18.70 -23.34
C HIS A 396 17.58 18.62 -24.64
N TYR A 397 16.80 17.55 -24.80
CA TYR A 397 15.82 17.42 -25.88
C TYR A 397 14.60 18.30 -25.59
N SER A 398 13.89 18.77 -26.63
CA SER A 398 12.72 19.64 -26.47
C SER A 398 11.65 19.04 -25.54
N ASP A 399 11.50 17.71 -25.49
CA ASP A 399 10.56 17.03 -24.61
C ASP A 399 10.91 17.17 -23.11
N ALA A 400 12.17 17.46 -22.78
CA ALA A 400 12.73 17.61 -21.44
C ALA A 400 12.98 19.07 -21.02
N CYS A 401 12.46 20.06 -21.76
CA CYS A 401 12.65 21.48 -21.47
C CYS A 401 12.16 21.87 -20.06
N TYR A 402 13.07 22.37 -19.22
CA TYR A 402 12.79 22.76 -17.83
C TYR A 402 12.26 24.18 -17.68
N VAL A 403 12.42 25.02 -18.71
CA VAL A 403 11.90 26.40 -18.75
C VAL A 403 10.39 26.37 -18.99
N HIS A 404 9.97 25.65 -20.04
CA HIS A 404 8.57 25.48 -20.40
C HIS A 404 8.12 24.08 -20.03
N ARG A 405 7.57 23.92 -18.83
CA ARG A 405 7.24 22.60 -18.26
C ARG A 405 5.84 22.13 -18.65
N SER A 406 4.90 23.07 -18.83
CA SER A 406 3.52 22.73 -19.15
C SER A 406 3.35 22.37 -20.63
N VAL A 407 2.53 21.36 -20.92
CA VAL A 407 2.14 21.04 -22.29
C VAL A 407 1.36 22.18 -22.92
N ASP A 408 0.50 22.86 -22.15
CA ASP A 408 -0.31 23.98 -22.66
C ASP A 408 0.59 25.13 -23.11
N GLU A 409 1.55 25.52 -22.26
CA GLU A 409 2.55 26.54 -22.58
C GLU A 409 3.37 26.19 -23.83
N ARG A 410 3.81 24.93 -23.95
CA ARG A 410 4.53 24.45 -25.14
C ARG A 410 3.66 24.51 -26.40
N VAL A 411 2.38 24.19 -26.29
CA VAL A 411 1.44 24.24 -27.42
C VAL A 411 1.20 25.68 -27.85
N ASP A 412 1.05 26.60 -26.90
CA ASP A 412 0.82 28.01 -27.19
C ASP A 412 2.05 28.65 -27.84
N LEU A 413 3.26 28.39 -27.34
CA LEU A 413 4.52 28.80 -28.00
C LEU A 413 4.63 28.30 -29.44
N LEU A 414 4.27 27.04 -29.70
CA LEU A 414 4.30 26.49 -31.06
C LEU A 414 3.29 27.20 -31.97
N LYS A 415 2.11 27.56 -31.46
CA LYS A 415 1.11 28.33 -32.23
C LYS A 415 1.60 29.75 -32.50
N GLU A 416 2.15 30.43 -31.49
CA GLU A 416 2.68 31.78 -31.60
C GLU A 416 3.81 31.87 -32.64
N GLU A 417 4.70 30.88 -32.66
CA GLU A 417 5.78 30.79 -33.63
C GLU A 417 5.38 30.17 -34.98
N ASN A 418 4.08 29.91 -35.21
CA ASN A 418 3.55 29.24 -36.40
C ASN A 418 4.27 27.92 -36.74
N ARG A 419 4.61 27.13 -35.72
CA ARG A 419 5.24 25.81 -35.84
C ARG A 419 4.22 24.69 -35.86
N CYS A 420 4.54 23.64 -36.60
CA CYS A 420 3.71 22.45 -36.65
C CYS A 420 3.73 21.66 -35.35
N LEU A 421 2.55 21.33 -34.80
CA LEU A 421 2.43 20.48 -33.60
C LEU A 421 2.90 19.03 -33.82
N ARG A 422 3.06 18.59 -35.07
CA ARG A 422 3.51 17.23 -35.43
C ARG A 422 5.02 17.09 -35.54
N CYS A 423 5.69 18.04 -36.20
CA CYS A 423 7.13 17.97 -36.45
C CYS A 423 7.97 19.04 -35.74
N LEU A 424 7.33 20.02 -35.10
CA LEU A 424 7.96 21.19 -34.46
C LEU A 424 8.69 22.16 -35.41
N GLU A 425 8.58 21.96 -36.71
CA GLU A 425 9.17 22.81 -37.75
C GLU A 425 8.12 23.80 -38.30
N GLN A 426 8.59 24.90 -38.87
CA GLN A 426 7.77 25.83 -39.66
C GLN A 426 7.67 25.28 -41.09
N HIS A 427 6.47 25.30 -41.67
CA HIS A 427 6.25 24.89 -43.05
C HIS A 427 5.28 25.85 -43.75
N GLU A 428 5.53 26.09 -45.04
CA GLU A 428 4.61 26.84 -45.90
C GLU A 428 3.49 25.90 -46.39
N GLY A 429 2.25 26.17 -45.99
CA GLY A 429 1.05 25.42 -46.38
C GLY A 429 0.40 24.57 -45.27
N ASP A 430 -0.77 24.01 -45.57
CA ASP A 430 -1.71 23.52 -44.55
C ASP A 430 -1.41 22.11 -43.99
N ARG A 431 -0.50 21.33 -44.58
CA ARG A 431 -0.32 19.91 -44.20
C ARG A 431 1.13 19.48 -44.05
N CYS A 432 1.51 19.20 -42.80
CA CYS A 432 2.74 18.50 -42.46
C CYS A 432 2.75 17.08 -43.07
N ARG A 433 3.78 16.78 -43.86
CA ARG A 433 3.97 15.45 -44.47
C ARG A 433 4.53 14.40 -43.50
N LYS A 434 5.09 14.84 -42.38
CA LYS A 434 5.65 13.93 -41.36
C LYS A 434 4.50 13.22 -40.65
N VAL A 435 4.60 11.90 -40.55
CA VAL A 435 3.68 11.05 -39.81
C VAL A 435 4.31 10.78 -38.44
N PRO A 436 4.04 11.60 -37.41
CA PRO A 436 4.74 11.45 -36.15
C PRO A 436 4.24 10.20 -35.43
N ARG A 437 5.18 9.50 -34.78
CA ARG A 437 4.89 8.48 -33.79
C ARG A 437 5.28 9.06 -32.43
N CYS A 438 4.29 9.46 -31.64
CA CYS A 438 4.55 9.92 -30.28
C CYS A 438 5.13 8.78 -29.44
N PHE A 439 6.32 8.98 -28.89
CA PHE A 439 7.02 8.03 -28.02
C PHE A 439 6.15 7.61 -26.82
N TYR A 440 5.46 8.56 -26.19
CA TYR A 440 4.63 8.29 -25.00
C TYR A 440 3.34 7.56 -25.34
N CYS A 441 2.70 7.88 -26.46
CA CYS A 441 1.47 7.19 -26.85
C CYS A 441 1.71 5.73 -27.25
N ASN A 442 2.91 5.42 -27.73
CA ASN A 442 3.30 4.11 -28.24
C ASN A 442 4.26 3.35 -27.32
N PHE A 443 4.44 3.77 -26.05
CA PHE A 443 5.45 3.24 -25.13
C PHE A 443 5.41 1.71 -24.94
N ASN A 444 4.21 1.10 -24.99
CA ASN A 444 4.02 -0.34 -24.82
C ASN A 444 3.52 -1.06 -26.09
N LYS A 445 3.57 -0.40 -27.25
CA LYS A 445 3.11 -1.02 -28.50
C LYS A 445 4.29 -1.68 -29.21
N SER A 446 4.08 -2.88 -29.72
CA SER A 446 5.10 -3.60 -30.49
C SER A 446 5.49 -2.79 -31.75
N GLU A 447 6.68 -3.03 -32.29
CA GLU A 447 7.12 -2.43 -33.55
C GLU A 447 6.19 -2.87 -34.70
N GLY A 448 5.19 -2.05 -35.00
CA GLY A 448 4.17 -2.34 -36.02
C GLY A 448 2.75 -1.98 -35.60
N GLU A 449 2.46 -2.01 -34.29
CA GLU A 449 1.15 -1.67 -33.72
C GLU A 449 1.01 -0.19 -33.32
N GLY A 450 2.09 0.58 -33.48
CA GLY A 450 2.08 2.00 -33.15
C GLY A 450 1.10 2.79 -34.00
N HIS A 451 0.21 3.53 -33.36
CA HIS A 451 -0.73 4.38 -34.09
C HIS A 451 -0.06 5.70 -34.47
N VAL A 452 -0.45 6.22 -35.63
CA VAL A 452 -0.12 7.57 -36.05
C VAL A 452 -0.75 8.53 -35.05
N THR A 453 0.06 9.42 -34.47
CA THR A 453 -0.44 10.49 -33.62
C THR A 453 -0.55 11.79 -34.39
N ASP A 454 -1.38 12.70 -33.91
CA ASP A 454 -1.55 14.04 -34.44
C ASP A 454 -0.62 15.07 -33.78
N HIS A 455 0.20 14.64 -32.82
CA HIS A 455 1.09 15.48 -32.02
C HIS A 455 2.50 14.90 -31.89
N HIS A 456 3.47 15.76 -31.59
CA HIS A 456 4.84 15.42 -31.25
C HIS A 456 4.95 15.00 -29.77
N GLY A 457 5.94 14.15 -29.43
CA GLY A 457 6.11 13.63 -28.06
C GLY A 457 6.35 14.72 -26.99
N SER A 458 6.94 15.85 -27.37
CA SER A 458 7.19 16.98 -26.47
C SER A 458 5.93 17.71 -25.98
N ILE A 459 4.79 17.52 -26.64
CA ILE A 459 3.47 18.08 -26.28
C ILE A 459 2.43 16.98 -25.98
N CYS A 460 2.87 15.74 -25.76
CA CYS A 460 1.99 14.68 -25.29
C CYS A 460 1.62 14.92 -23.82
N ARG A 461 0.32 14.90 -23.48
CA ARG A 461 -0.20 15.08 -22.10
C ARG A 461 -0.12 13.82 -21.23
N ARG A 462 0.04 12.64 -21.83
CA ARG A 462 -0.01 11.36 -21.11
C ARG A 462 1.01 11.26 -19.96
N PRO A 463 2.27 11.72 -20.10
CA PRO A 463 3.23 11.70 -18.99
C PRO A 463 2.76 12.52 -17.78
N GLU A 464 2.21 13.70 -18.01
CA GLU A 464 1.69 14.58 -16.96
C GLU A 464 0.42 14.03 -16.32
N GLU A 465 -0.47 13.43 -17.11
CA GLU A 465 -1.65 12.71 -16.62
C GLU A 465 -1.26 11.51 -15.75
N PHE A 466 -0.28 10.73 -16.19
CA PHE A 466 0.27 9.61 -15.44
C PHE A 466 0.88 10.08 -14.11
N ALA A 467 1.73 11.12 -14.12
CA ALA A 467 2.32 11.68 -12.92
C ALA A 467 1.25 12.22 -11.94
N ARG A 468 0.19 12.88 -12.45
CA ARG A 468 -0.96 13.31 -11.64
C ARG A 468 -1.70 12.13 -11.01
N ALA A 469 -1.93 11.05 -11.77
CA ALA A 469 -2.57 9.84 -11.28
C ALA A 469 -1.73 9.15 -10.18
N VAL A 470 -0.41 9.05 -10.35
CA VAL A 470 0.50 8.52 -9.32
C VAL A 470 0.45 9.36 -8.04
N LYS A 471 0.48 10.69 -8.15
CA LYS A 471 0.34 11.60 -6.99
C LYS A 471 -1.02 11.44 -6.31
N ARG A 472 -2.10 11.35 -7.09
CA ARG A 472 -3.46 11.17 -6.59
C ARG A 472 -3.65 9.82 -5.89
N ARG A 473 -3.05 8.73 -6.40
CA ARG A 473 -3.00 7.41 -5.76
C ARG A 473 -2.46 7.53 -4.34
N LYS A 474 -1.30 8.17 -4.18
CA LYS A 474 -0.68 8.38 -2.86
C LYS A 474 -1.61 9.15 -1.92
N MET A 475 -2.17 10.28 -2.37
CA MET A 475 -3.10 11.08 -1.56
C MET A 475 -4.32 10.29 -1.08
N ILE A 476 -4.90 9.44 -1.95
CA ILE A 476 -6.06 8.61 -1.59
C ILE A 476 -5.65 7.49 -0.63
N SER A 477 -4.49 6.87 -0.82
CA SER A 477 -3.94 5.88 0.11
C SER A 477 -3.75 6.48 1.51
N ASP A 478 -3.13 7.67 1.61
CA ASP A 478 -2.93 8.38 2.87
C ASP A 478 -4.28 8.71 3.55
N GLU A 479 -5.30 9.06 2.76
CA GLU A 479 -6.64 9.36 3.24
C GLU A 479 -7.41 8.11 3.71
N ILE A 480 -7.22 6.96 3.05
CA ILE A 480 -7.74 5.66 3.49
C ILE A 480 -7.15 5.29 4.84
N GLU A 481 -5.83 5.43 5.01
CA GLU A 481 -5.14 5.19 6.27
C GLU A 481 -5.64 6.14 7.38
N HIS A 482 -5.84 7.41 7.06
CA HIS A 482 -6.46 8.36 7.98
C HIS A 482 -7.87 7.92 8.43
N CYS A 483 -8.71 7.47 7.50
CA CYS A 483 -10.05 6.98 7.82
C CYS A 483 -10.01 5.73 8.71
N TYR A 484 -9.08 4.79 8.49
CA TYR A 484 -8.90 3.64 9.37
C TYR A 484 -8.52 4.05 10.79
N ARG A 485 -7.49 4.91 10.95
CA ARG A 485 -7.08 5.40 12.28
C ARG A 485 -8.24 6.06 13.04
N ARG A 486 -9.05 6.88 12.35
CA ARG A 486 -10.23 7.52 12.97
C ARG A 486 -11.31 6.53 13.36
N LEU A 487 -11.54 5.48 12.57
CA LEU A 487 -12.49 4.43 12.93
C LEU A 487 -12.01 3.62 14.14
N ASP A 488 -10.71 3.35 14.26
CA ASP A 488 -10.13 2.65 15.41
C ASP A 488 -10.27 3.49 16.70
N GLU A 489 -9.99 4.79 16.63
CA GLU A 489 -10.17 5.76 17.73
C GLU A 489 -11.64 5.83 18.21
N LEU A 490 -12.60 5.71 17.29
CA LEU A 490 -14.04 5.76 17.61
C LEU A 490 -14.61 4.39 18.01
N GLY A 491 -13.93 3.29 17.68
CA GLY A 491 -14.42 1.92 17.83
C GLY A 491 -13.96 1.21 19.10
N THR A 492 -13.00 1.75 19.85
CA THR A 492 -12.39 1.04 20.99
C THR A 492 -12.22 1.91 22.23
N GLY A 493 -13.35 2.17 22.90
CA GLY A 493 -13.36 2.39 24.35
C GLY A 493 -13.78 1.13 25.14
N GLU A 494 -14.54 0.22 24.53
CA GLU A 494 -15.18 -0.88 25.26
C GLU A 494 -15.05 -2.23 24.55
N ALA A 495 -13.85 -2.79 24.58
CA ALA A 495 -13.65 -4.24 24.65
C ALA A 495 -12.21 -4.54 25.12
N ASN A 496 -12.06 -4.84 26.40
CA ASN A 496 -10.92 -5.59 26.92
C ASN A 496 -10.73 -6.87 26.09
N HIS A 497 -9.53 -7.11 25.53
CA HIS A 497 -8.73 -8.33 25.73
C HIS A 497 -7.64 -8.49 24.65
N ALA A 498 -6.41 -8.69 25.13
CA ALA A 498 -5.20 -9.16 24.42
C ALA A 498 -4.67 -8.25 23.29
N ALA A 499 -3.78 -7.35 23.69
CA ALA A 499 -2.80 -6.76 22.79
C ALA A 499 -2.01 -7.87 22.06
N PRO A 500 -1.96 -7.88 20.72
CA PRO A 500 -0.81 -8.46 20.04
C PRO A 500 0.36 -7.51 20.27
N SER A 501 1.40 -8.04 20.88
CA SER A 501 2.73 -7.43 21.02
C SER A 501 3.10 -6.61 19.77
N GLY A 502 3.38 -5.34 20.01
CA GLY A 502 3.57 -4.31 18.99
C GLY A 502 4.70 -4.61 18.01
N ALA A 503 4.40 -4.30 16.74
CA ALA A 503 5.40 -3.89 15.77
C ALA A 503 5.42 -2.36 15.79
N SER A 504 6.48 -1.81 16.39
CA SER A 504 6.87 -0.41 16.30
C SER A 504 7.19 -0.06 14.85
N LEU A 505 6.70 1.09 14.39
CA LEU A 505 7.12 1.72 13.14
C LEU A 505 8.29 2.66 13.48
N ASP A 506 9.50 2.25 13.12
CA ASP A 506 10.65 3.11 12.79
C ASP A 506 11.20 2.69 11.40
#